data_AF-A0A256HP51-F1
#
_entry.id   AF-A0A256HP51-F1
#
_cell.length_a   1.000
_cell.length_b   1.000
_cell.length_c   1.000
_cell.angle_alpha   90.00
_cell.angle_beta   90.00
_cell.angle_gamma   90.00
#
_symmetry.space_group_name_H-M   'P 1'
#
loop_
_entity.id
_entity.type
_entity.pdbx_description
1 polymer ?
#
loop_
_entity_poly.entity_id
_entity_poly.type
_entity_poly.pdbx_seq_one_letter_code
_entity_poly.pdbx_strand_id
1 'polypeptide(L)'
;MTSTAATTDESSRNGGELSEDEVFEVLSNRRRRFVIHALKRAEEPIDVAELSVHVTAWERDVDPEAVRYEDRRNVYSTLRRTHLPKLEEKNVVTVDEEANLVEPTPELEELDIYVEVLRSREIPWSLYYVGLAGVAVSLMVAVATGTPGFAGLDAIDVGAFTATAFGISAAAHRVVGRRARLGNSEKPPELSEGT
;
A
#
# COMPACT_ATOMS: atom_id res chain seq x y z
N MET A 1 28.04 19.62 -32.88
CA MET A 1 26.76 19.53 -33.61
C MET A 1 25.99 18.35 -33.05
N THR A 2 24.72 18.60 -32.82
CA THR A 2 23.75 17.96 -31.93
C THR A 2 23.24 16.61 -32.43
N SER A 3 23.01 15.65 -31.51
CA SER A 3 21.78 14.82 -31.52
C SER A 3 21.73 13.94 -30.27
N THR A 4 21.18 14.50 -29.20
CA THR A 4 20.48 13.75 -28.15
C THR A 4 19.18 13.27 -28.76
N ALA A 5 19.08 11.97 -29.05
CA ALA A 5 17.80 11.35 -29.34
C ALA A 5 17.09 11.12 -28.00
N ALA A 6 16.05 11.91 -27.77
CA ALA A 6 15.04 11.64 -26.76
C ALA A 6 14.36 10.31 -27.13
N THR A 7 14.50 9.28 -26.29
CA THR A 7 13.61 8.14 -26.33
C THR A 7 12.36 8.56 -25.55
N THR A 8 11.35 8.95 -26.31
CA THR A 8 9.98 9.17 -25.84
C THR A 8 9.51 7.90 -25.15
N ASP A 9 9.23 8.02 -23.85
CA ASP A 9 8.51 7.05 -23.05
C ASP A 9 7.03 7.10 -23.48
N GLU A 10 6.71 6.46 -24.60
CA GLU A 10 5.32 6.12 -24.94
C GLU A 10 4.99 4.81 -24.22
N SER A 11 4.67 4.93 -22.93
CA SER A 11 4.00 3.85 -22.20
C SER A 11 2.65 3.60 -22.86
N SER A 12 2.62 2.56 -23.68
CA SER A 12 1.40 1.99 -24.22
C SER A 12 0.48 1.67 -23.04
N ARG A 13 -0.63 2.39 -22.93
CA ARG A 13 -1.75 2.06 -22.05
C ARG A 13 -2.31 0.69 -22.46
N ASN A 14 -1.74 -0.36 -21.91
CA ASN A 14 -2.37 -1.68 -21.89
C ASN A 14 -3.46 -1.64 -20.82
N GLY A 15 -4.66 -2.07 -21.20
CA GLY A 15 -5.90 -1.77 -20.50
C GLY A 15 -5.96 -2.24 -19.05
N GLY A 16 -6.61 -1.40 -18.23
CA GLY A 16 -7.33 -1.80 -17.02
C GLY A 16 -6.53 -1.91 -15.72
N GLU A 17 -5.20 -2.00 -15.74
CA GLU A 17 -4.41 -2.17 -14.51
C GLU A 17 -3.33 -1.09 -14.39
N LEU A 18 -3.28 -0.44 -13.22
CA LEU A 18 -2.22 0.50 -12.85
C LEU A 18 -0.87 -0.21 -12.82
N SER A 19 0.14 0.32 -13.51
CA SER A 19 1.50 -0.21 -13.41
C SER A 19 2.12 0.07 -12.02
N GLU A 20 3.13 -0.72 -11.63
CA GLU A 20 3.81 -0.55 -10.32
C GLU A 20 4.39 0.85 -10.15
N ASP A 21 4.99 1.41 -11.21
CA ASP A 21 5.54 2.76 -11.21
C ASP A 21 4.46 3.82 -11.03
N GLU A 22 3.27 3.63 -11.62
CA GLU A 22 2.13 4.54 -11.47
C GLU A 22 1.51 4.46 -10.08
N VAL A 23 1.41 3.25 -9.51
CA VAL A 23 1.01 3.06 -8.12
C VAL A 23 1.99 3.76 -7.20
N PHE A 24 3.30 3.59 -7.41
CA PHE A 24 4.32 4.28 -6.63
C PHE A 24 4.23 5.80 -6.77
N GLU A 25 4.08 6.29 -8.00
CA GLU A 25 3.91 7.70 -8.30
C GLU A 25 2.71 8.27 -7.53
N VAL A 26 1.54 7.62 -7.61
CA VAL A 26 0.33 8.02 -6.91
C VAL A 26 0.52 7.98 -5.39
N LEU A 27 1.05 6.89 -4.83
CA LEU A 27 1.18 6.70 -3.39
C LEU A 27 2.35 7.46 -2.76
N SER A 28 3.29 7.99 -3.53
CA SER A 28 4.43 8.78 -3.02
C SER A 28 4.01 10.02 -2.23
N ASN A 29 2.83 10.58 -2.50
CA ASN A 29 2.33 11.78 -1.83
C ASN A 29 1.29 11.44 -0.74
N ARG A 30 1.52 11.93 0.47
CA ARG A 30 0.66 11.71 1.63
C ARG A 30 -0.80 12.14 1.42
N ARG A 31 -1.04 13.30 0.77
CA ARG A 31 -2.41 13.78 0.50
C ARG A 31 -3.14 12.86 -0.46
N ARG A 32 -2.48 12.32 -1.50
CA ARG A 32 -3.09 11.35 -2.41
C ARG A 32 -3.47 10.06 -1.69
N ARG A 33 -2.63 9.58 -0.76
CA ARG A 33 -2.98 8.41 0.09
C ARG A 33 -4.18 8.67 0.98
N PHE A 34 -4.30 9.86 1.55
CA PHE A 34 -5.46 10.26 2.33
C PHE A 34 -6.75 10.32 1.50
N VAL A 35 -6.70 10.90 0.30
CA VAL A 35 -7.85 10.91 -0.62
C VAL A 35 -8.27 9.47 -0.95
N ILE A 36 -7.33 8.62 -1.35
CA ILE A 36 -7.59 7.21 -1.63
C ILE A 36 -8.19 6.48 -0.41
N HIS A 37 -7.67 6.74 0.79
CA HIS A 37 -8.18 6.17 2.02
C HIS A 37 -9.62 6.59 2.30
N ALA A 38 -9.97 7.86 2.08
CA ALA A 38 -11.34 8.36 2.23
C ALA A 38 -12.28 7.70 1.21
N LEU A 39 -11.88 7.63 -0.06
CA LEU A 39 -12.70 7.04 -1.13
C LEU A 39 -12.94 5.54 -0.93
N LYS A 40 -11.93 4.77 -0.51
CA LYS A 40 -12.10 3.35 -0.17
C LYS A 40 -13.02 3.09 1.03
N ARG A 41 -13.35 4.12 1.81
CA ARG A 41 -14.25 4.03 2.98
C ARG A 41 -15.67 4.48 2.69
N ALA A 42 -15.85 5.29 1.64
CA ALA A 42 -17.16 5.80 1.32
C ALA A 42 -17.95 4.77 0.52
N GLU A 43 -19.24 4.67 0.82
CA GLU A 43 -20.19 3.85 0.06
C GLU A 43 -20.74 4.63 -1.15
N GLU A 44 -20.59 5.96 -1.14
CA GLU A 44 -21.09 6.88 -2.16
C GLU A 44 -19.99 7.87 -2.58
N PRO A 45 -20.09 8.51 -3.76
CA PRO A 45 -19.17 9.57 -4.18
C PRO A 45 -19.07 10.69 -3.12
N ILE A 46 -17.86 11.20 -2.89
CA ILE A 46 -17.58 12.18 -1.83
C ILE A 46 -17.40 13.58 -2.44
N ASP A 47 -17.97 14.61 -1.81
CA ASP A 47 -17.73 16.00 -2.20
C ASP A 47 -16.28 16.44 -1.92
N VAL A 48 -15.69 17.22 -2.83
CA VAL A 48 -14.29 17.68 -2.69
C VAL A 48 -14.07 18.52 -1.41
N ALA A 49 -15.09 19.26 -0.94
CA ALA A 49 -15.03 19.99 0.32
C ALA A 49 -15.01 19.04 1.52
N GLU A 50 -15.80 17.97 1.50
CA GLU A 50 -15.75 16.93 2.53
C GLU A 50 -14.39 16.21 2.54
N LEU A 51 -13.89 15.81 1.37
CA LEU A 51 -12.52 15.27 1.22
C LEU A 51 -11.48 16.23 1.81
N SER A 52 -11.62 17.53 1.58
CA SER A 52 -10.68 18.52 2.13
C SER A 52 -10.69 18.57 3.66
N VAL A 53 -11.84 18.35 4.30
CA VAL A 53 -11.97 18.28 5.77
C VAL A 53 -11.23 17.06 6.28
N HIS A 54 -11.52 15.87 5.75
CA HIS A 54 -10.87 14.63 6.18
C HIS A 54 -9.35 14.66 5.98
N VAL A 55 -8.90 15.09 4.80
CA VAL A 55 -7.46 15.23 4.51
C VAL A 55 -6.82 16.21 5.49
N THR A 56 -7.44 17.36 5.76
CA THR A 56 -6.90 18.34 6.72
C THR A 56 -6.86 17.79 8.14
N ALA A 57 -7.91 17.09 8.57
CA ALA A 57 -8.02 16.46 9.87
C ALA A 57 -6.86 15.48 10.10
N TRP A 58 -6.61 14.60 9.13
CA TRP A 58 -5.49 13.64 9.21
C TRP A 58 -4.11 14.27 9.04
N GLU A 59 -3.99 15.35 8.27
CA GLU A 59 -2.72 16.07 8.18
C GLU A 59 -2.29 16.67 9.51
N ARG A 60 -3.27 17.08 10.32
CA ARG A 60 -3.10 17.82 11.57
C ARG A 60 -3.27 16.96 12.82
N ASP A 61 -3.70 15.72 12.64
CA ASP A 61 -4.12 14.80 13.70
C ASP A 61 -5.13 15.45 14.66
N VAL A 62 -6.19 16.01 14.08
CA VAL A 62 -7.33 16.57 14.81
C VAL A 62 -8.63 15.93 14.33
N ASP A 63 -9.69 16.10 15.11
CA ASP A 63 -11.03 15.69 14.69
C ASP A 63 -11.51 16.52 13.47
N PRO A 64 -12.23 15.92 12.50
CA PRO A 64 -12.87 16.64 11.40
C PRO A 64 -13.66 17.89 11.84
N GLU A 65 -14.36 17.84 12.98
CA GLU A 65 -15.13 18.95 13.53
C GLU A 65 -14.25 20.10 14.03
N ALA A 66 -13.00 19.80 14.42
CA ALA A 66 -12.02 20.77 14.89
C ALA A 66 -11.24 21.46 13.73
N VAL A 67 -11.50 21.08 12.48
CA VAL A 67 -10.79 21.64 11.31
C VAL A 67 -11.20 23.09 11.06
N ARG A 68 -10.23 24.01 11.19
CA ARG A 68 -10.45 25.44 10.89
C ARG A 68 -10.73 25.66 9.40
N TYR A 69 -11.60 26.63 9.12
CA TYR A 69 -12.03 26.97 7.76
C TYR A 69 -10.87 27.29 6.80
N GLU A 70 -9.90 28.09 7.25
CA GLU A 70 -8.76 28.52 6.43
C GLU A 70 -7.93 27.34 5.92
N ASP A 71 -7.83 26.31 6.75
CA ASP A 71 -6.98 25.16 6.50
C ASP A 71 -7.62 24.21 5.50
N ARG A 72 -8.90 23.86 5.72
CA ARG A 72 -9.65 23.07 4.75
C ARG A 72 -9.75 23.79 3.40
N ARG A 73 -9.85 25.13 3.37
CA ARG A 73 -9.89 25.90 2.13
C ARG A 73 -8.59 25.81 1.32
N ASN A 74 -7.44 25.81 2.00
CA ASN A 74 -6.15 25.63 1.35
C ASN A 74 -6.02 24.20 0.78
N VAL A 75 -6.36 23.20 1.59
CA VAL A 75 -6.35 21.79 1.16
C VAL A 75 -7.30 21.57 0.00
N TYR A 76 -8.53 22.07 0.06
CA TYR A 76 -9.52 22.04 -1.04
C TYR A 76 -8.93 22.56 -2.35
N SER A 77 -8.31 23.75 -2.31
CA SER A 77 -7.70 24.37 -3.49
C SER A 77 -6.57 23.51 -4.06
N THR A 78 -5.78 22.88 -3.19
CA THR A 78 -4.68 22.00 -3.60
C THR A 78 -5.18 20.66 -4.15
N LEU A 79 -6.24 20.10 -3.55
CA LEU A 79 -6.88 18.88 -4.04
C LEU A 79 -7.36 19.08 -5.48
N ARG A 80 -8.14 20.14 -5.74
CA ARG A 80 -8.64 20.46 -7.09
C ARG A 80 -7.54 20.73 -8.12
N ARG A 81 -6.47 21.43 -7.75
CA ARG A 81 -5.46 21.87 -8.72
C ARG A 81 -4.33 20.87 -8.97
N THR A 82 -4.12 19.93 -8.05
CA THR A 82 -2.90 19.11 -8.06
C THR A 82 -3.19 17.64 -7.81
N HIS A 83 -3.93 17.31 -6.75
CA HIS A 83 -4.05 15.91 -6.35
C HIS A 83 -5.12 15.17 -7.16
N LEU A 84 -6.32 15.73 -7.30
CA LEU A 84 -7.41 15.10 -8.05
C LEU A 84 -7.09 14.97 -9.55
N PRO A 85 -6.59 16.01 -10.24
CA PRO A 85 -6.21 15.86 -11.65
C PRO A 85 -5.15 14.79 -11.87
N LYS A 86 -4.21 14.64 -10.92
CA LYS A 86 -3.15 13.63 -11.04
C LYS A 86 -3.66 12.21 -10.77
N LEU A 87 -4.64 12.06 -9.87
CA LEU A 87 -5.31 10.78 -9.62
C LEU A 87 -6.18 10.38 -10.81
N GLU A 88 -6.88 11.34 -11.41
CA GLU A 88 -7.71 11.14 -12.61
C GLU A 88 -6.87 10.83 -13.85
N GLU A 89 -5.74 11.51 -14.05
CA GLU A 89 -4.77 11.21 -15.13
C GLU A 89 -4.32 9.74 -15.11
N LYS A 90 -4.23 9.17 -13.90
CA LYS A 90 -3.82 7.79 -13.64
C LYS A 90 -5.00 6.83 -13.55
N ASN A 91 -6.22 7.26 -13.86
CA ASN A 91 -7.42 6.45 -13.80
C ASN A 91 -7.68 5.83 -12.40
N VAL A 92 -7.34 6.57 -11.34
CA VAL A 92 -7.54 6.17 -9.93
C VAL A 92 -8.87 6.68 -9.39
N VAL A 93 -9.33 7.83 -9.88
CA VAL A 93 -10.59 8.46 -9.48
C VAL A 93 -11.25 9.08 -10.70
N THR A 94 -12.57 9.21 -10.66
CA THR A 94 -13.33 10.07 -11.58
C THR A 94 -13.78 11.30 -10.81
N VAL A 95 -13.67 12.48 -11.41
CA VAL A 95 -14.15 13.73 -10.82
C VAL A 95 -15.34 14.25 -11.62
N ASP A 96 -16.50 14.34 -10.99
CA ASP A 96 -17.62 15.10 -11.53
C ASP A 96 -17.39 16.59 -11.19
N GLU A 97 -16.95 17.37 -12.18
CA GLU A 97 -16.69 18.80 -11.96
C GLU A 97 -17.95 19.63 -11.68
N GLU A 98 -19.11 19.22 -12.23
CA GLU A 98 -20.39 19.92 -12.06
C GLU A 98 -20.98 19.67 -10.68
N ALA A 99 -21.02 18.40 -10.27
CA ALA A 99 -21.49 17.99 -8.94
C ALA A 99 -20.43 18.19 -7.85
N ASN A 100 -19.17 18.42 -8.21
CA ASN A 100 -18.01 18.51 -7.30
C ASN A 100 -17.81 17.24 -6.47
N LEU A 101 -18.12 16.09 -7.07
CA LEU A 101 -18.01 14.77 -6.45
C LEU A 101 -16.79 14.02 -6.99
N VAL A 102 -16.22 13.16 -6.15
CA VAL A 102 -15.11 12.28 -6.49
C VAL A 102 -15.52 10.86 -6.15
N GLU A 103 -15.33 9.97 -7.11
CA GLU A 103 -15.62 8.54 -6.97
C GLU A 103 -14.38 7.69 -7.30
N PRO A 104 -14.19 6.55 -6.62
CA PRO A 104 -13.17 5.60 -7.00
C PRO A 104 -13.48 5.01 -8.38
N THR A 105 -12.45 4.77 -9.19
CA THR A 105 -12.60 3.95 -10.40
C THR A 105 -12.55 2.46 -10.03
N PRO A 106 -13.01 1.55 -10.93
CA PRO A 106 -12.85 0.10 -10.73
C PRO A 106 -11.40 -0.29 -10.45
N GLU A 107 -10.44 0.38 -11.09
CA GLU A 107 -9.01 0.18 -10.86
C GLU A 107 -8.62 0.44 -9.42
N LEU A 108 -9.15 1.49 -8.78
CA LEU A 108 -8.89 1.76 -7.37
C LEU A 108 -9.60 0.76 -6.44
N GLU A 109 -10.77 0.27 -6.83
CA GLU A 109 -11.50 -0.75 -6.07
C GLU A 109 -10.74 -2.07 -6.04
N GLU A 110 -10.22 -2.50 -7.19
CA GLU A 110 -9.41 -3.71 -7.35
C GLU A 110 -7.98 -3.55 -6.82
N LEU A 111 -7.48 -2.32 -6.70
CA LEU A 111 -6.19 -2.02 -6.11
C LEU A 111 -6.21 -2.34 -4.60
N ASP A 112 -5.98 -3.60 -4.28
CA ASP A 112 -5.60 -4.06 -2.95
C ASP A 112 -4.19 -3.54 -2.68
N ILE A 113 -4.09 -2.25 -2.30
CA ILE A 113 -2.82 -1.54 -2.15
C ILE A 113 -1.92 -2.34 -1.21
N TYR A 114 -0.90 -2.96 -1.82
CA TYR A 114 0.27 -3.50 -1.16
C TYR A 114 0.99 -2.33 -0.49
N VAL A 115 0.59 -2.00 0.74
CA VAL A 115 1.32 -1.06 1.62
C VAL A 115 2.72 -1.59 2.00
N GLU A 116 3.13 -2.73 1.46
CA GLU A 116 4.51 -3.24 1.55
C GLU A 116 5.52 -2.26 0.94
N VAL A 117 5.15 -1.47 -0.08
CA VAL A 117 6.10 -0.56 -0.75
C VAL A 117 6.40 0.71 0.08
N LEU A 118 5.55 1.07 1.04
CA LEU A 118 5.77 2.23 1.93
C LEU A 118 6.47 1.88 3.24
N ARG A 119 6.77 0.61 3.48
CA ARG A 119 7.65 0.20 4.58
C ARG A 119 9.05 -0.03 4.04
N SER A 120 9.76 1.07 3.76
CA SER A 120 11.18 1.11 3.39
C SER A 120 12.15 0.54 4.46
N ARG A 121 11.63 -0.19 5.46
CA ARG A 121 12.36 -0.88 6.54
C ARG A 121 11.88 -2.30 6.85
N GLU A 122 10.87 -2.83 6.15
CA GLU A 122 10.48 -4.23 6.31
C GLU A 122 11.15 -5.10 5.26
N ILE A 123 11.70 -6.23 5.68
CA ILE A 123 12.35 -7.19 4.78
C ILE A 123 11.29 -7.65 3.76
N PRO A 124 11.54 -7.53 2.43
CA PRO A 124 10.64 -8.04 1.40
C PRO A 124 10.25 -9.48 1.73
N TRP A 125 8.96 -9.82 1.74
CA TRP A 125 8.53 -11.16 2.14
C TRP A 125 9.16 -12.26 1.29
N SER A 126 9.44 -11.97 0.01
CA SER A 126 10.21 -12.84 -0.88
C SER A 126 11.60 -13.18 -0.30
N LEU A 127 12.35 -12.19 0.18
CA LEU A 127 13.65 -12.40 0.82
C LEU A 127 13.53 -13.11 2.17
N TYR A 128 12.48 -12.82 2.93
CA TYR A 128 12.18 -13.55 4.17
C TYR A 128 11.94 -15.05 3.88
N TYR A 129 11.12 -15.38 2.88
CA TYR A 129 10.84 -16.78 2.51
C TYR A 129 12.06 -17.47 1.90
N VAL A 130 12.89 -16.76 1.12
CA VAL A 130 14.17 -17.29 0.63
C VAL A 130 15.12 -17.59 1.79
N GLY A 131 15.21 -16.69 2.78
CA GLY A 131 16.01 -16.91 3.99
C GLY A 131 15.50 -18.09 4.82
N LEU A 132 14.18 -18.15 5.05
CA LEU A 132 13.54 -19.23 5.78
C LEU A 132 13.73 -20.59 5.07
N ALA A 133 13.57 -20.63 3.75
CA ALA A 133 13.85 -21.80 2.93
C ALA A 133 15.34 -22.19 3.04
N GLY A 134 16.26 -21.23 2.99
CA GLY A 134 17.69 -21.47 3.14
C GLY A 134 18.06 -22.09 4.50
N VAL A 135 17.45 -21.60 5.59
CA VAL A 135 17.62 -22.18 6.93
C VAL A 135 17.08 -23.60 7.00
N ALA A 136 15.87 -23.83 6.47
CA ALA A 136 15.25 -25.16 6.45
C ALA A 136 16.09 -26.17 5.65
N VAL A 137 16.58 -25.78 4.47
CA VAL A 137 17.45 -26.62 3.63
C VAL A 137 18.77 -26.90 4.35
N SER A 138 19.37 -25.89 4.98
CA SER A 138 20.63 -26.06 5.72
C SER A 138 20.48 -27.04 6.89
N LEU A 139 19.37 -26.95 7.63
CA LEU A 139 19.04 -27.87 8.72
C LEU A 139 18.83 -29.30 8.20
N MET A 140 18.12 -29.44 7.08
CA MET A 140 17.89 -30.74 6.43
C MET A 140 19.20 -31.40 5.98
N VAL A 141 20.10 -30.63 5.37
CA VAL A 141 21.43 -31.12 4.98
C VAL A 141 22.24 -31.52 6.21
N ALA A 142 22.24 -30.71 7.27
CA ALA A 142 23.00 -30.99 8.49
C ALA A 142 22.58 -32.31 9.17
N VAL A 143 21.27 -32.60 9.20
CA VAL A 143 20.73 -33.87 9.71
C VAL A 143 21.08 -35.02 8.76
N ALA A 144 20.89 -34.84 7.45
CA ALA A 144 21.17 -35.88 6.45
C ALA A 144 22.64 -36.33 6.43
N THR A 145 23.59 -35.43 6.71
CA THR A 145 25.02 -35.75 6.78
C THR A 145 25.48 -36.22 8.17
N GLY A 146 24.58 -36.31 9.16
CA GLY A 146 24.92 -36.74 10.52
C GLY A 146 25.82 -35.74 11.25
N THR A 147 25.62 -34.44 11.03
CA THR A 147 26.47 -33.39 11.61
C THR A 147 26.43 -33.43 13.15
N PRO A 148 27.58 -33.39 13.85
CA PRO A 148 27.62 -33.39 15.31
C PRO A 148 26.77 -32.24 15.89
N GLY A 149 25.89 -32.56 16.84
CA GLY A 149 24.91 -31.62 17.41
C GLY A 149 23.47 -31.80 16.90
N PHE A 150 23.27 -32.48 15.77
CA PHE A 150 21.94 -32.76 15.19
C PHE A 150 21.59 -34.25 15.16
N ALA A 151 22.43 -35.11 15.74
CA ALA A 151 22.31 -36.57 15.68
C ALA A 151 21.07 -37.17 16.38
N GLY A 152 20.34 -36.38 17.16
CA GLY A 152 19.10 -36.79 17.83
C GLY A 152 17.81 -36.39 17.09
N LEU A 153 17.93 -35.79 15.89
CA LEU A 153 16.80 -35.39 15.07
C LEU A 153 16.64 -36.34 13.90
N ASP A 154 15.42 -36.82 13.69
CA ASP A 154 15.06 -37.59 12.51
C ASP A 154 14.55 -36.67 11.38
N ALA A 155 14.46 -37.22 10.16
CA ALA A 155 13.92 -36.49 9.02
C ALA A 155 12.48 -35.97 9.25
N ILE A 156 11.70 -36.68 10.07
CA ILE A 156 10.34 -36.30 10.46
C ILE A 156 10.36 -35.03 11.33
N ASP A 157 11.32 -34.89 12.25
CA ASP A 157 11.42 -33.73 13.15
C ASP A 157 11.74 -32.46 12.35
N VAL A 158 12.65 -32.56 11.38
CA VAL A 158 13.00 -31.46 10.47
C VAL A 158 11.81 -31.07 9.60
N GLY A 159 11.08 -32.07 9.07
CA GLY A 159 9.87 -31.84 8.29
C GLY A 159 8.78 -31.14 9.10
N ALA A 160 8.54 -31.59 10.33
CA ALA A 160 7.56 -31.01 11.24
C ALA A 160 7.91 -29.57 11.62
N PHE A 161 9.18 -29.31 11.94
CA PHE A 161 9.67 -27.95 12.22
C PHE A 161 9.47 -27.03 11.02
N THR A 162 9.90 -27.47 9.83
CA THR A 162 9.79 -26.69 8.60
C THR A 162 8.34 -26.38 8.27
N ALA A 163 7.45 -27.38 8.28
CA ALA A 163 6.03 -27.20 8.02
C ALA A 163 5.38 -26.25 9.03
N THR A 164 5.74 -26.34 10.30
CA THR A 164 5.23 -25.45 11.36
C THR A 164 5.72 -24.01 11.18
N ALA A 165 7.00 -23.81 10.87
CA ALA A 165 7.57 -22.49 10.63
C ALA A 165 6.92 -21.79 9.43
N PHE A 166 6.76 -22.50 8.31
CA PHE A 166 6.04 -21.99 7.13
C PHE A 166 4.56 -21.75 7.42
N GLY A 167 3.90 -22.63 8.17
CA GLY A 167 2.49 -22.47 8.57
C GLY A 167 2.24 -21.24 9.44
N ILE A 168 3.07 -21.03 10.47
CA ILE A 168 3.02 -19.83 11.32
C ILE A 168 3.28 -18.58 10.48
N SER A 169 4.28 -18.62 9.59
CA SER A 169 4.61 -17.49 8.72
C SER A 169 3.47 -17.16 7.76
N ALA A 170 2.82 -18.15 7.17
CA ALA A 170 1.67 -17.95 6.27
C ALA A 170 0.47 -17.38 7.04
N ALA A 171 0.21 -17.85 8.26
CA ALA A 171 -0.84 -17.31 9.12
C ALA A 171 -0.54 -15.85 9.52
N ALA A 172 0.69 -15.55 9.92
CA ALA A 172 1.14 -14.20 10.22
C ALA A 172 0.99 -13.29 9.00
N HIS A 173 1.44 -13.73 7.82
CA HIS A 173 1.30 -12.99 6.57
C HIS A 173 -0.18 -12.71 6.23
N ARG A 174 -1.08 -13.69 6.43
CA ARG A 174 -2.53 -13.50 6.22
C ARG A 174 -3.15 -12.47 7.18
N VAL A 175 -2.67 -12.38 8.42
CA VAL A 175 -3.19 -11.45 9.43
C VAL A 175 -2.58 -10.05 9.28
N VAL A 176 -1.28 -9.96 9.01
CA VAL A 176 -0.55 -8.69 8.83
C VAL A 176 -0.93 -8.03 7.50
N GLY A 177 -1.03 -8.79 6.41
CA GLY A 177 -1.45 -8.28 5.10
C GLY A 177 -2.87 -7.69 5.11
N ARG A 178 -3.73 -8.11 6.04
CA ARG A 178 -5.08 -7.52 6.21
C ARG A 178 -5.06 -6.15 6.91
N ARG A 179 -4.04 -5.86 7.73
CA ARG A 179 -3.92 -4.58 8.46
C ARG A 179 -3.29 -3.47 7.64
N ALA A 180 -2.60 -3.82 6.57
CA ALA A 180 -1.92 -2.87 5.68
C ALA A 180 -2.80 -2.42 4.50
N ARG A 181 -4.13 -2.41 4.65
CA ARG A 181 -5.05 -1.94 3.60
C ARG A 181 -5.52 -0.53 3.91
N LEU A 182 -5.21 0.42 3.02
CA LEU A 182 -5.82 1.74 3.05
C LEU A 182 -7.35 1.56 2.92
N GLY A 183 -8.10 2.13 3.86
CA GLY A 183 -9.57 2.12 3.89
C GLY A 183 -10.17 1.26 5.00
N ASN A 184 -9.46 0.27 5.53
CA ASN A 184 -10.03 -0.65 6.52
C ASN A 184 -10.01 -0.14 7.98
N SER A 185 -9.34 0.98 8.26
CA SER A 185 -9.20 1.57 9.59
C SER A 185 -9.87 2.95 9.67
N GLU A 186 -10.32 3.37 10.86
CA GLU A 186 -10.94 4.69 11.06
C GLU A 186 -9.98 5.85 10.77
N LYS A 187 -8.69 5.68 11.09
CA LYS A 187 -7.61 6.61 10.75
C LYS A 187 -6.71 6.01 9.67
N PRO A 188 -6.08 6.83 8.81
CA PRO A 188 -5.02 6.38 7.92
C PRO A 188 -3.91 5.66 8.69
N PRO A 189 -3.26 4.64 8.10
CA PRO A 189 -2.25 3.84 8.77
C PRO A 189 -1.11 4.70 9.33
N GLU A 190 -0.78 5.83 8.71
CA GLU A 190 0.25 6.76 9.19
C GLU A 190 -0.04 7.42 10.55
N LEU A 191 -1.29 7.38 11.02
CA LEU A 191 -1.69 7.92 12.32
C LEU A 191 -1.92 6.84 13.39
N SER A 192 -1.91 5.57 13.00
CA SER A 192 -2.21 4.44 13.90
C SER A 192 -1.02 3.95 14.75
N GLU A 193 0.22 4.36 14.43
CA GLU A 193 1.43 3.91 15.15
C GLU A 193 1.85 4.82 16.32
N GLY A 194 1.05 5.85 16.64
CA GLY A 194 1.39 6.88 17.64
C GLY A 194 0.74 6.74 19.03
N THR A 195 0.02 5.65 19.31
CA THR A 195 -0.67 5.41 20.60
C THR A 195 -0.13 4.22 21.36
#